data_AF-A0A1J1HXI0-F1
#
_entry.id   AF-A0A1J1HXI0-F1
#
_cell.length_a   1.000
_cell.length_b   1.000
_cell.length_c   1.000
_cell.angle_alpha   90.00
_cell.angle_beta   90.00
_cell.angle_gamma   90.00
#
_symmetry.space_group_name_H-M   'P 1'
#
loop_
_entity.id
_entity.type
_entity.pdbx_description
1 polymer ?
#
loop_
_entity_poly.entity_id
_entity_poly.type
_entity_poly.pdbx_seq_one_letter_code
_entity_poly.pdbx_strand_id
1 'polypeptide(L)'
;MHGEKKNNLRSEKIQEVVEDKFEDIKSNQKSLIDSTSCNKPEAKLWFRGVRSSKFRHVYGSSKKECYTDISIHRNGHDGNVCAVNPIFLAIEADAAFIVILLNHTGRIDFQRCKVIGHCGQIFDLKWNPFDDFQIASASEDCTIKLWNIPEGGLTSTLSEFSSELLGHRRKITQLEWHPSTKNVLFSASFDNLVIVWDVSSSPLNGNILKIIDCHDDQIYSLAINREGSHIATTSKDRMLRVIEPRTGIVVTQGIAHNGMKQSKVVFLHDDKLLTTGFSKRSDRQYAIWNQHDLKNPLVAAEIDSASGILNPFYDYETKTLYLCGKGEGCIRYYEIVDEHPFIYYLNQFVSGQPQKALGWMPKRGLNVNICEIFRFYKLHASGNVVEPVSFIVPRKSTFFQTDLYPDTLSTKPAMNIEQWFVLGMNVKPILMSMKTDDCLLETIMKKSESMSQKPISIVKKDQSQMQNRKPFERIGVLKPSSDIIDNNISKKFAFLAQETVPDYRPTHEKFINKTEKTNTNQSTKIQQLHSIFTRDSINGNTTKNNISLEDNISLIHAENELKKIIQQQQDDIKNLRNQLKTSDKRIRELEFEIKRLRLEKN
;
A
#
# COMPACT_ATOMS: atom_id res chain seq x y z
N MET A 1 1.10 -81.04 -39.60
CA MET A 1 2.18 -80.31 -40.29
C MET A 1 1.72 -78.91 -40.71
N HIS A 2 1.52 -77.99 -39.76
CA HIS A 2 1.39 -76.54 -39.96
C HIS A 2 1.52 -75.87 -38.59
N GLY A 3 2.74 -75.88 -38.03
CA GLY A 3 2.98 -75.40 -36.67
C GLY A 3 4.43 -75.08 -36.30
N GLU A 4 5.40 -75.20 -37.21
CA GLU A 4 6.83 -75.09 -36.87
C GLU A 4 7.64 -74.08 -37.71
N LYS A 5 7.01 -73.22 -38.52
CA LYS A 5 7.74 -72.24 -39.35
C LYS A 5 7.52 -70.75 -39.04
N LYS A 6 6.89 -70.40 -37.91
CA LYS A 6 6.70 -68.98 -37.50
C LYS A 6 7.49 -68.52 -36.26
N ASN A 7 8.29 -69.38 -35.63
CA ASN A 7 9.15 -68.98 -34.50
C ASN A 7 10.60 -68.68 -34.87
N ASN A 8 11.07 -68.99 -36.09
CA ASN A 8 12.47 -68.77 -36.48
C ASN A 8 12.80 -67.37 -37.02
N LEU A 9 11.82 -66.48 -37.25
CA LEU A 9 12.10 -65.06 -37.58
C LEU A 9 12.04 -64.12 -36.37
N ARG A 10 11.74 -64.65 -35.17
CA ARG A 10 11.65 -63.86 -33.94
C ARG A 10 12.85 -64.04 -33.01
N SER A 11 13.74 -64.99 -33.30
CA SER A 11 14.99 -65.23 -32.56
C SER A 11 16.20 -64.49 -33.15
N GLU A 12 16.27 -64.27 -34.47
CA GLU A 12 17.43 -63.62 -35.10
C GLU A 12 17.50 -62.10 -34.89
N LYS A 13 16.37 -61.43 -34.61
CA LYS A 13 16.36 -59.98 -34.27
C LYS A 13 16.56 -59.66 -32.78
N ILE A 14 16.65 -60.69 -31.94
CA ILE A 14 16.92 -60.52 -30.49
C ILE A 14 18.41 -60.76 -30.18
N GLN A 15 19.16 -61.40 -31.10
CA GLN A 15 20.58 -61.70 -30.89
C GLN A 15 21.51 -60.55 -31.33
N GLU A 16 21.09 -59.71 -32.30
CA GLU A 16 21.89 -58.57 -32.78
C GLU A 16 21.84 -57.32 -31.87
N VAL A 17 20.88 -57.23 -30.92
CA VAL A 17 20.73 -56.07 -30.01
C VAL A 17 21.36 -56.32 -28.63
N VAL A 18 21.84 -57.54 -28.37
CA VAL A 18 22.47 -57.92 -27.10
C VAL A 18 24.01 -57.95 -27.20
N GLU A 19 24.58 -58.08 -28.39
CA GLU A 19 26.05 -58.07 -28.57
C GLU A 19 26.67 -56.67 -28.57
N ASP A 20 25.95 -55.61 -29.00
CA ASP A 20 26.42 -54.21 -28.87
C ASP A 20 26.37 -53.67 -27.44
N LYS A 21 25.82 -54.43 -26.47
CA LYS A 21 25.73 -54.03 -25.06
C LYS A 21 26.72 -54.76 -24.13
N PHE A 22 27.59 -55.60 -24.66
CA PHE A 22 28.58 -56.34 -23.86
C PHE A 22 30.06 -56.06 -24.19
N GLU A 23 30.36 -55.32 -25.26
CA GLU A 23 31.75 -54.88 -25.54
C GLU A 23 32.19 -53.62 -24.78
N ASP A 24 31.26 -52.77 -24.34
CA ASP A 24 31.60 -51.59 -23.50
C ASP A 24 31.89 -51.93 -22.02
N ILE A 25 31.75 -53.20 -21.62
CA ILE A 25 31.93 -53.64 -20.22
C ILE A 25 33.30 -54.34 -20.00
N LYS A 26 34.09 -54.60 -21.05
CA LYS A 26 35.39 -55.30 -20.93
C LYS A 26 36.66 -54.44 -20.99
N SER A 27 36.54 -53.11 -21.14
CA SER A 27 37.72 -52.23 -21.19
C SER A 27 38.10 -51.56 -19.87
N ASN A 28 37.42 -51.84 -18.74
CA ASN A 28 37.71 -51.13 -17.48
C ASN A 28 37.81 -52.00 -16.22
N GLN A 29 38.40 -53.19 -16.33
CA GLN A 29 38.84 -53.97 -15.17
C GLN A 29 40.31 -54.37 -15.30
N LYS A 30 41.20 -53.40 -15.11
CA LYS A 30 42.58 -53.61 -14.59
C LYS A 30 43.19 -52.29 -14.15
N SER A 31 42.83 -51.84 -12.95
CA SER A 31 43.80 -51.17 -12.07
C SER A 31 43.39 -51.42 -10.62
N LEU A 32 44.25 -52.16 -9.92
CA LEU A 32 44.19 -52.31 -8.48
C LEU A 32 44.36 -50.92 -7.88
N ILE A 33 43.37 -50.47 -7.12
CA ILE A 33 43.42 -49.18 -6.41
C ILE A 33 44.37 -49.36 -5.23
N ASP A 34 45.52 -48.69 -5.30
CA ASP A 34 46.41 -48.47 -4.16
C ASP A 34 45.65 -47.65 -3.11
N SER A 35 45.41 -48.24 -1.94
CA SER A 35 44.67 -47.63 -0.84
C SER A 35 45.43 -46.54 -0.09
N THR A 36 46.58 -46.09 -0.62
CA THR A 36 47.36 -44.97 -0.06
C THR A 36 47.40 -43.73 -0.96
N SER A 37 46.85 -43.77 -2.17
CA SER A 37 46.81 -42.59 -3.06
C SER A 37 45.56 -41.75 -2.82
N CYS A 38 45.69 -40.66 -2.06
CA CYS A 38 44.71 -39.59 -2.02
C CYS A 38 44.60 -38.89 -3.37
N ASN A 39 43.75 -39.40 -4.26
CA ASN A 39 43.35 -38.66 -5.46
C ASN A 39 42.52 -37.44 -5.04
N LYS A 40 43.19 -36.28 -5.03
CA LYS A 40 42.56 -34.98 -4.84
C LYS A 40 41.55 -34.78 -5.98
N PRO A 41 40.26 -34.55 -5.70
CA PRO A 41 39.30 -34.26 -6.77
C PRO A 41 39.74 -32.99 -7.51
N GLU A 42 39.89 -33.06 -8.83
CA GLU A 42 40.20 -31.91 -9.72
C GLU A 42 39.02 -30.94 -9.89
N ALA A 43 37.83 -31.29 -9.37
CA ALA A 43 36.86 -30.27 -9.04
C ALA A 43 37.41 -29.48 -7.86
N LYS A 44 37.90 -28.26 -8.11
CA LYS A 44 38.00 -27.21 -7.10
C LYS A 44 36.68 -27.22 -6.34
N LEU A 45 36.63 -27.88 -5.18
CA LEU A 45 35.63 -27.62 -4.18
C LEU A 45 35.79 -26.13 -3.91
N TRP A 46 34.89 -25.34 -4.48
CA TRP A 46 34.84 -23.93 -4.20
C TRP A 46 34.45 -23.84 -2.73
N PHE A 47 35.44 -23.85 -1.87
CA PHE A 47 35.27 -23.23 -0.57
C PHE A 47 35.22 -21.72 -0.88
N ARG A 48 34.09 -21.22 -1.42
CA ARG A 48 33.80 -19.78 -1.27
C ARG A 48 33.58 -19.71 0.23
N GLY A 49 34.46 -18.99 0.91
CA GLY A 49 34.38 -18.83 2.36
C GLY A 49 32.96 -18.47 2.79
N VAL A 50 32.66 -18.67 4.06
CA VAL A 50 31.38 -18.30 4.67
C VAL A 50 30.98 -16.92 4.15
N ARG A 51 29.85 -16.84 3.43
CA ARG A 51 29.32 -15.57 2.90
C ARG A 51 29.26 -14.58 4.07
N SER A 52 30.04 -13.51 3.97
CA SER A 52 29.99 -12.46 4.97
C SER A 52 28.66 -11.73 4.81
N SER A 53 27.82 -11.85 5.82
CA SER A 53 26.57 -11.10 5.93
C SER A 53 26.54 -10.43 7.30
N LYS A 54 26.34 -9.12 7.31
CA LYS A 54 26.14 -8.36 8.55
C LYS A 54 24.89 -8.79 9.32
N PHE A 55 23.97 -9.50 8.66
CA PHE A 55 22.72 -10.00 9.24
C PHE A 55 22.78 -11.48 9.65
N ARG A 56 23.93 -12.15 9.46
CA ARG A 56 24.12 -13.59 9.75
C ARG A 56 23.74 -13.97 11.19
N HIS A 57 23.93 -13.05 12.13
CA HIS A 57 23.74 -13.24 13.57
C HIS A 57 22.54 -12.46 14.11
N VAL A 58 21.64 -12.00 13.25
CA VAL A 58 20.36 -11.43 13.71
C VAL A 58 19.66 -12.46 14.59
N TYR A 59 19.13 -12.02 15.72
CA TYR A 59 18.31 -12.84 16.60
C TYR A 59 17.02 -12.10 16.96
N GLY A 60 15.94 -12.87 17.11
CA GLY A 60 14.66 -12.37 17.63
C GLY A 60 14.66 -12.42 19.15
N SER A 61 14.23 -11.33 19.79
CA SER A 61 14.09 -11.21 21.23
C SER A 61 12.69 -10.70 21.57
N SER A 62 11.95 -11.48 22.36
CA SER A 62 10.70 -11.03 22.95
C SER A 62 10.96 -9.94 24.00
N LYS A 63 10.14 -8.90 24.01
CA LYS A 63 10.15 -7.90 25.09
C LYS A 63 9.36 -8.41 26.30
N LYS A 64 9.74 -7.95 27.49
CA LYS A 64 8.98 -8.23 28.73
C LYS A 64 7.66 -7.46 28.79
N GLU A 65 7.65 -6.27 28.20
CA GLU A 65 6.48 -5.40 28.13
C GLU A 65 5.57 -5.88 27.00
N CYS A 66 4.47 -6.52 27.39
CA CYS A 66 3.42 -7.01 26.49
C CYS A 66 2.11 -6.28 26.78
N TYR A 67 1.17 -6.36 25.83
CA TYR A 67 -0.18 -5.86 26.01
C TYR A 67 -1.09 -7.06 26.29
N THR A 68 -1.75 -7.09 27.44
CA THR A 68 -2.53 -8.24 27.91
C THR A 68 -3.99 -7.88 28.15
N ASP A 69 -4.84 -8.90 28.25
CA ASP A 69 -6.30 -8.75 28.45
C ASP A 69 -7.02 -8.09 27.25
N ILE A 70 -6.45 -8.26 26.06
CA ILE A 70 -7.05 -7.78 24.81
C ILE A 70 -8.00 -8.85 24.28
N SER A 71 -9.28 -8.53 24.09
CA SER A 71 -10.21 -9.47 23.47
C SER A 71 -9.92 -9.59 21.98
N ILE A 72 -9.10 -10.58 21.64
CA ILE A 72 -8.80 -10.92 20.26
C ILE A 72 -9.91 -11.84 19.76
N HIS A 73 -10.69 -11.38 18.79
CA HIS A 73 -11.74 -12.19 18.19
C HIS A 73 -11.15 -13.45 17.55
N ARG A 74 -11.77 -14.63 17.63
CA ARG A 74 -11.13 -15.90 17.23
C ARG A 74 -11.44 -16.32 15.78
N ASN A 75 -11.68 -15.36 14.89
CA ASN A 75 -12.05 -15.69 13.52
C ASN A 75 -10.87 -16.15 12.65
N GLY A 76 -11.20 -17.04 11.71
CA GLY A 76 -10.25 -17.73 10.83
C GLY A 76 -9.74 -16.91 9.64
N HIS A 77 -10.18 -15.67 9.42
CA HIS A 77 -9.82 -14.92 8.21
C HIS A 77 -8.33 -14.51 8.15
N ASP A 78 -7.80 -14.41 6.94
CA ASP A 78 -6.39 -14.12 6.66
C ASP A 78 -6.10 -12.62 6.49
N GLY A 79 -6.94 -11.79 7.11
CA GLY A 79 -6.81 -10.34 7.10
C GLY A 79 -5.69 -9.85 8.03
N ASN A 80 -5.21 -8.64 7.78
CA ASN A 80 -4.20 -8.01 8.61
C ASN A 80 -4.87 -7.27 9.79
N VAL A 81 -5.07 -8.03 10.88
CA VAL A 81 -5.82 -7.62 12.09
C VAL A 81 -5.01 -6.84 13.12
N CYS A 82 -3.75 -6.51 12.83
CA CYS A 82 -2.84 -5.82 13.74
C CYS A 82 -1.99 -4.81 12.96
N ALA A 83 -2.13 -3.53 13.26
CA ALA A 83 -1.44 -2.45 12.56
C ALA A 83 -0.71 -1.56 13.57
N VAL A 84 0.54 -1.20 13.27
CA VAL A 84 1.38 -0.45 14.20
C VAL A 84 2.07 0.68 13.47
N ASN A 85 2.18 1.83 14.14
CA ASN A 85 3.05 2.93 13.74
C ASN A 85 3.89 3.38 14.96
N PRO A 86 4.73 4.42 14.86
CA PRO A 86 5.60 4.83 15.98
C PRO A 86 4.89 5.33 17.25
N ILE A 87 3.57 5.55 17.22
CA ILE A 87 2.79 6.10 18.34
C ILE A 87 1.76 5.10 18.87
N PHE A 88 1.11 4.35 17.97
CA PHE A 88 -0.07 3.54 18.25
C PHE A 88 0.07 2.09 17.79
N LEU A 89 -0.62 1.22 18.52
CA LEU A 89 -0.94 -0.17 18.20
C LEU A 89 -2.46 -0.27 17.99
N ALA A 90 -2.89 -0.62 16.79
CA ALA A 90 -4.29 -0.87 16.44
C ALA A 90 -4.56 -2.37 16.26
N ILE A 91 -5.64 -2.86 16.86
CA ILE A 91 -6.01 -4.29 16.84
C ILE A 91 -7.49 -4.43 16.57
N GLU A 92 -7.83 -5.27 15.59
CA GLU A 92 -9.22 -5.60 15.25
C GLU A 92 -9.95 -6.33 16.38
N ALA A 93 -11.23 -5.98 16.52
CA ALA A 93 -12.16 -6.45 17.52
C ALA A 93 -13.57 -6.60 16.90
N ASP A 94 -13.70 -7.47 15.89
CA ASP A 94 -14.91 -7.71 15.11
C ASP A 94 -15.32 -6.51 14.24
N ALA A 95 -16.51 -5.91 14.46
CA ALA A 95 -16.95 -4.68 13.78
C ALA A 95 -16.34 -3.38 14.36
N ALA A 96 -15.41 -3.54 15.29
CA ALA A 96 -14.70 -2.45 15.96
C ALA A 96 -13.19 -2.74 15.95
N PHE A 97 -12.40 -1.76 16.35
CA PHE A 97 -10.98 -1.98 16.67
C PHE A 97 -10.56 -1.12 17.85
N ILE A 98 -9.49 -1.52 18.52
CA ILE A 98 -8.87 -0.75 19.60
C ILE A 98 -7.63 -0.05 19.09
N VAL A 99 -7.30 1.09 19.70
CA VAL A 99 -6.07 1.81 19.46
C VAL A 99 -5.41 2.10 20.81
N ILE A 100 -4.18 1.63 20.98
CA ILE A 100 -3.41 1.69 22.22
C ILE A 100 -2.15 2.51 21.96
N LEU A 101 -1.82 3.45 22.83
CA LEU A 101 -0.51 4.11 22.80
C LEU A 101 0.60 3.11 23.09
N LEU A 102 1.72 3.16 22.35
CA LEU A 102 2.78 2.16 22.49
C LEU A 102 3.41 2.12 23.89
N ASN A 103 3.46 3.26 24.59
CA ASN A 103 3.98 3.35 25.95
C ASN A 103 3.03 2.79 27.02
N HIS A 104 1.75 2.56 26.69
CA HIS A 104 0.75 2.00 27.60
C HIS A 104 0.77 0.46 27.52
N THR A 105 1.83 -0.15 28.04
CA THR A 105 1.98 -1.62 28.12
C THR A 105 1.37 -2.18 29.40
N GLY A 106 1.21 -3.51 29.47
CA GLY A 106 0.58 -4.20 30.58
C GLY A 106 -0.89 -4.56 30.31
N ARG A 107 -1.71 -4.58 31.36
CA ARG A 107 -3.12 -4.96 31.26
C ARG A 107 -3.94 -3.83 30.65
N ILE A 108 -4.59 -4.11 29.52
CA ILE A 108 -5.40 -3.14 28.80
C ILE A 108 -6.87 -3.34 29.15
N ASP A 109 -7.55 -2.25 29.55
CA ASP A 109 -8.99 -2.28 29.73
C ASP A 109 -9.70 -2.25 28.38
N PHE A 110 -9.97 -3.44 27.84
CA PHE A 110 -10.56 -3.62 26.53
C PHE A 110 -11.97 -3.03 26.38
N GLN A 111 -12.69 -2.77 27.49
CA GLN A 111 -14.07 -2.28 27.42
C GLN A 111 -14.15 -0.75 27.37
N ARG A 112 -13.06 -0.03 27.62
CA ARG A 112 -13.12 1.40 27.91
C ARG A 112 -13.28 2.28 26.67
N CYS A 113 -12.48 2.04 25.63
CA CYS A 113 -12.49 2.87 24.42
C CYS A 113 -12.20 2.03 23.18
N LYS A 114 -13.05 2.16 22.16
CA LYS A 114 -12.92 1.50 20.86
C LYS A 114 -13.21 2.49 19.75
N VAL A 115 -12.78 2.15 18.55
CA VAL A 115 -13.28 2.76 17.32
C VAL A 115 -14.42 1.90 16.81
N ILE A 116 -15.61 2.48 16.68
CA ILE A 116 -16.85 1.83 16.23
C ILE A 116 -17.43 2.57 15.03
N GLY A 117 -18.23 1.90 14.22
CA GLY A 117 -18.96 2.53 13.11
C GLY A 117 -19.03 1.69 11.84
N HIS A 118 -18.31 0.57 11.78
CA HIS A 118 -18.59 -0.48 10.80
C HIS A 118 -19.80 -1.33 11.22
N CYS A 119 -20.49 -1.89 10.23
CA CYS A 119 -21.65 -2.77 10.41
C CYS A 119 -21.30 -4.25 10.18
N GLY A 120 -20.02 -4.56 10.00
CA GLY A 120 -19.51 -5.91 9.75
C GLY A 120 -18.05 -6.03 10.16
N GLN A 121 -17.51 -7.25 10.09
CA GLN A 121 -16.16 -7.53 10.57
C GLN A 121 -15.08 -6.76 9.80
N ILE A 122 -14.06 -6.25 10.49
CA ILE A 122 -12.89 -5.61 9.90
C ILE A 122 -11.88 -6.67 9.42
N PHE A 123 -11.42 -6.56 8.18
CA PHE A 123 -10.42 -7.46 7.59
C PHE A 123 -9.02 -6.86 7.50
N ASP A 124 -8.88 -5.55 7.39
CA ASP A 124 -7.56 -4.90 7.32
C ASP A 124 -7.58 -3.53 8.01
N LEU A 125 -6.45 -3.22 8.64
CA LEU A 125 -6.15 -1.95 9.29
C LEU A 125 -4.80 -1.45 8.76
N LYS A 126 -4.75 -0.21 8.26
CA LYS A 126 -3.52 0.38 7.71
C LYS A 126 -3.37 1.84 8.12
N TRP A 127 -2.30 2.14 8.85
CA TRP A 127 -1.88 3.51 9.15
C TRP A 127 -1.47 4.25 7.89
N ASN A 128 -1.82 5.52 7.79
CA ASN A 128 -1.36 6.40 6.72
C ASN A 128 0.16 6.59 6.86
N PRO A 129 0.97 6.35 5.81
CA PRO A 129 2.42 6.47 5.89
C PRO A 129 2.90 7.93 6.11
N PHE A 130 2.05 8.92 5.84
CA PHE A 130 2.35 10.35 5.94
C PHE A 130 1.72 11.03 7.15
N ASP A 131 0.82 10.35 7.85
CA ASP A 131 0.12 10.88 9.03
C ASP A 131 -0.06 9.77 10.07
N ASP A 132 0.73 9.83 11.15
CA ASP A 132 0.70 8.84 12.23
C ASP A 132 -0.61 8.87 13.06
N PHE A 133 -1.50 9.84 12.81
CA PHE A 133 -2.80 9.93 13.49
C PHE A 133 -3.95 9.44 12.63
N GLN A 134 -3.73 9.08 11.36
CA GLN A 134 -4.78 8.60 10.48
C GLN A 134 -4.65 7.11 10.19
N ILE A 135 -5.75 6.37 10.37
CA ILE A 135 -5.83 4.93 10.05
C ILE A 135 -7.01 4.64 9.12
N ALA A 136 -6.81 3.73 8.17
CA ALA A 136 -7.86 3.17 7.32
C ALA A 136 -8.29 1.79 7.82
N SER A 137 -9.59 1.52 7.79
CA SER A 137 -10.16 0.20 8.07
C SER A 137 -11.00 -0.31 6.89
N ALA A 138 -10.85 -1.58 6.54
CA ALA A 138 -11.63 -2.28 5.51
C ALA A 138 -12.53 -3.34 6.14
N SER A 139 -13.79 -3.41 5.70
CA SER A 139 -14.82 -4.20 6.40
C SER A 139 -15.63 -5.13 5.49
N GLU A 140 -16.32 -6.08 6.14
CA GLU A 140 -17.34 -6.93 5.56
C GLU A 140 -18.54 -6.16 5.01
N ASP A 141 -18.83 -5.00 5.60
CA ASP A 141 -19.92 -4.11 5.18
C ASP A 141 -19.68 -3.40 3.83
N CYS A 142 -18.60 -3.77 3.13
CA CYS A 142 -18.21 -3.25 1.81
C CYS A 142 -17.73 -1.79 1.83
N THR A 143 -17.46 -1.22 3.00
CA THR A 143 -16.97 0.15 3.17
C THR A 143 -15.51 0.18 3.62
N ILE A 144 -14.84 1.28 3.29
CA ILE A 144 -13.56 1.66 3.89
C ILE A 144 -13.79 2.93 4.68
N LYS A 145 -13.32 2.99 5.92
CA LYS A 145 -13.43 4.20 6.76
C LYS A 145 -12.04 4.71 7.14
N LEU A 146 -11.88 6.02 7.10
CA LEU A 146 -10.70 6.71 7.61
C LEU A 146 -11.00 7.31 8.98
N TRP A 147 -10.08 7.17 9.91
CA TRP A 147 -10.24 7.61 11.29
C TRP A 147 -9.07 8.47 11.71
N ASN A 148 -9.37 9.60 12.36
CA ASN A 148 -8.36 10.44 12.98
C ASN A 148 -8.31 10.10 14.47
N ILE A 149 -7.16 9.60 14.91
CA ILE A 149 -6.89 9.20 16.28
C ILE A 149 -6.31 10.41 17.04
N PRO A 150 -6.86 10.79 18.20
CA PRO A 150 -6.31 11.88 19.00
C PRO A 150 -4.87 11.58 19.45
N GLU A 151 -4.05 12.64 19.57
CA GLU A 151 -2.63 12.50 19.93
C GLU A 151 -2.39 11.79 21.27
N GLY A 152 -3.23 12.06 22.26
CA GLY A 152 -3.21 11.39 23.57
C GLY A 152 -3.82 9.98 23.58
N GLY A 153 -4.16 9.42 22.43
CA GLY A 153 -4.93 8.18 22.31
C GLY A 153 -6.42 8.37 22.58
N LEU A 154 -7.16 7.27 22.61
CA LEU A 154 -8.61 7.30 22.81
C LEU A 154 -8.96 7.52 24.29
N THR A 155 -9.67 8.61 24.59
CA THR A 155 -10.25 8.89 25.91
C THR A 155 -11.71 8.45 26.05
N SER A 156 -12.38 8.28 24.92
CA SER A 156 -13.75 7.78 24.78
C SER A 156 -13.85 6.93 23.51
N THR A 157 -14.95 6.19 23.37
CA THR A 157 -15.26 5.50 22.11
C THR A 157 -15.36 6.51 20.97
N LEU A 158 -14.65 6.25 19.87
CA LEU A 158 -14.68 7.04 18.65
C LEU A 158 -15.67 6.40 17.67
N SER A 159 -16.76 7.11 17.37
CA SER A 159 -17.76 6.66 16.39
C SER A 159 -17.73 7.44 15.08
N GLU A 160 -17.06 8.59 15.07
CA GLU A 160 -16.97 9.47 13.91
C GLU A 160 -15.73 9.13 13.09
N PHE A 161 -15.95 8.89 11.79
CA PHE A 161 -14.90 8.71 10.79
C PHE A 161 -14.68 10.02 10.03
N SER A 162 -13.46 10.26 9.57
CA SER A 162 -13.12 11.43 8.76
C SER A 162 -13.58 11.30 7.32
N SER A 163 -13.64 10.08 6.80
CA SER A 163 -14.07 9.78 5.42
C SER A 163 -14.62 8.36 5.31
N GLU A 164 -15.62 8.16 4.47
CA GLU A 164 -16.14 6.85 4.06
C GLU A 164 -16.01 6.67 2.55
N LEU A 165 -15.44 5.54 2.14
CA LEU A 165 -15.24 5.18 0.73
C LEU A 165 -16.22 4.07 0.36
N LEU A 166 -17.07 4.35 -0.64
CA LEU A 166 -18.12 3.46 -1.13
C LEU A 166 -17.84 3.11 -2.59
N GLY A 167 -17.89 1.83 -2.94
CA GLY A 167 -17.72 1.38 -4.32
C GLY A 167 -17.61 -0.13 -4.49
N HIS A 168 -17.02 -0.82 -3.52
CA HIS A 168 -17.03 -2.28 -3.49
C HIS A 168 -18.43 -2.83 -3.18
N ARG A 169 -18.70 -4.04 -3.67
CA ARG A 169 -20.01 -4.72 -3.52
C ARG A 169 -19.94 -5.94 -2.61
N ARG A 170 -18.74 -6.29 -2.15
CA ARG A 170 -18.46 -7.39 -1.25
C ARG A 170 -17.38 -6.95 -0.26
N LYS A 171 -17.16 -7.79 0.75
CA LYS A 171 -16.16 -7.57 1.79
C LYS A 171 -14.78 -7.24 1.22
N ILE A 172 -14.19 -6.20 1.78
CA ILE A 172 -12.88 -5.69 1.40
C ILE A 172 -11.85 -6.39 2.28
N THR A 173 -10.82 -6.97 1.67
CA THR A 173 -9.88 -7.84 2.38
C THR A 173 -8.53 -7.20 2.63
N GLN A 174 -8.14 -6.23 1.82
CA GLN A 174 -6.80 -5.67 1.83
C GLN A 174 -6.84 -4.19 1.48
N LEU A 175 -5.98 -3.44 2.16
CA LEU A 175 -5.68 -2.03 1.93
C LEU A 175 -4.18 -1.84 1.75
N GLU A 176 -3.79 -0.98 0.82
CA GLU A 176 -2.41 -0.50 0.73
C GLU A 176 -2.39 0.99 0.43
N TRP A 177 -1.66 1.76 1.24
CA TRP A 177 -1.42 3.17 0.96
C TRP A 177 -0.36 3.32 -0.12
N HIS A 178 -0.50 4.35 -0.96
CA HIS A 178 0.54 4.69 -1.91
C HIS A 178 1.81 5.17 -1.16
N PRO A 179 3.01 4.63 -1.47
CA PRO A 179 4.20 4.88 -0.66
C PRO A 179 4.83 6.27 -0.84
N SER A 180 4.59 6.94 -1.98
CA SER A 180 5.15 8.26 -2.28
C SER A 180 4.13 9.38 -2.57
N THR A 181 2.84 9.07 -2.74
CA THR A 181 1.82 10.02 -3.19
C THR A 181 0.80 10.20 -2.09
N LYS A 182 0.56 11.45 -1.69
CA LYS A 182 -0.41 11.77 -0.64
C LYS A 182 -1.82 11.33 -1.04
N ASN A 183 -2.59 10.83 -0.08
CA ASN A 183 -4.04 10.59 -0.21
C ASN A 183 -4.45 9.57 -1.29
N VAL A 184 -3.54 8.71 -1.76
CA VAL A 184 -3.90 7.58 -2.65
C VAL A 184 -3.93 6.29 -1.84
N LEU A 185 -5.05 5.59 -1.90
CA LEU A 185 -5.28 4.31 -1.23
C LEU A 185 -5.72 3.26 -2.26
N PHE A 186 -5.24 2.03 -2.11
CA PHE A 186 -5.66 0.88 -2.89
C PHE A 186 -6.48 -0.07 -2.02
N SER A 187 -7.53 -0.66 -2.58
CA SER A 187 -8.29 -1.71 -1.93
C SER A 187 -8.51 -2.90 -2.85
N ALA A 188 -8.52 -4.10 -2.28
CA ALA A 188 -8.92 -5.33 -2.96
C ALA A 188 -10.08 -5.99 -2.21
N SER A 189 -11.03 -6.58 -2.96
CA SER A 189 -12.26 -7.12 -2.40
C SER A 189 -12.64 -8.48 -2.98
N PHE A 190 -13.58 -9.15 -2.30
CA PHE A 190 -14.24 -10.39 -2.74
C PHE A 190 -15.17 -10.20 -3.94
N ASP A 191 -15.34 -8.98 -4.44
CA ASP A 191 -15.95 -8.70 -5.75
C ASP A 191 -14.95 -8.81 -6.91
N ASN A 192 -13.71 -9.24 -6.61
CA ASN A 192 -12.58 -9.42 -7.53
C ASN A 192 -12.07 -8.11 -8.15
N LEU A 193 -12.45 -6.97 -7.60
CA LEU A 193 -11.96 -5.66 -8.05
C LEU A 193 -10.79 -5.19 -7.20
N VAL A 194 -9.87 -4.47 -7.84
CA VAL A 194 -8.99 -3.54 -7.15
C VAL A 194 -9.46 -2.12 -7.45
N ILE A 195 -9.65 -1.30 -6.42
CA ILE A 195 -10.04 0.11 -6.58
C ILE A 195 -8.90 1.01 -6.08
N VAL A 196 -8.61 2.05 -6.86
CA VAL A 196 -7.70 3.14 -6.53
C VAL A 196 -8.53 4.34 -6.10
N TRP A 197 -8.30 4.81 -4.90
CA TRP A 197 -9.05 5.88 -4.25
C TRP A 197 -8.21 7.15 -4.13
N ASP A 198 -8.89 8.27 -4.31
CA ASP A 198 -8.48 9.57 -3.81
C ASP A 198 -9.26 9.86 -2.52
N VAL A 199 -8.52 9.97 -1.42
CA VAL A 199 -9.07 10.25 -0.08
C VAL A 199 -8.91 11.72 0.34
N SER A 200 -8.64 12.62 -0.60
CA SER A 200 -8.42 14.04 -0.35
C SER A 200 -9.69 14.84 -0.05
N SER A 201 -10.86 14.34 -0.47
CA SER A 201 -12.03 15.19 -0.65
C SER A 201 -13.33 14.50 -0.23
N SER A 202 -14.03 15.15 0.70
CA SER A 202 -15.37 14.82 1.25
C SER A 202 -15.41 13.76 2.37
N PRO A 203 -16.05 14.05 3.52
CA PRO A 203 -16.30 13.08 4.59
C PRO A 203 -17.16 11.89 4.16
N LEU A 204 -17.95 12.07 3.10
CA LEU A 204 -18.89 11.10 2.57
C LEU A 204 -18.61 10.96 1.07
N ASN A 205 -18.21 9.76 0.63
CA ASN A 205 -17.69 9.42 -0.71
C ASN A 205 -16.32 10.02 -1.03
N GLY A 206 -15.26 9.29 -0.67
CA GLY A 206 -13.98 9.47 -1.38
C GLY A 206 -14.12 9.14 -2.86
N ASN A 207 -13.25 9.72 -3.68
CA ASN A 207 -13.37 9.66 -5.13
C ASN A 207 -12.66 8.41 -5.68
N ILE A 208 -13.33 7.69 -6.59
CA ILE A 208 -12.73 6.54 -7.28
C ILE A 208 -11.88 7.08 -8.44
N LEU A 209 -10.56 6.94 -8.33
CA LEU A 209 -9.64 7.28 -9.42
C LEU A 209 -9.68 6.20 -10.50
N LYS A 210 -9.66 4.92 -10.11
CA LYS A 210 -9.64 3.81 -11.05
C LYS A 210 -10.26 2.55 -10.46
N ILE A 211 -11.02 1.84 -11.29
CA ILE A 211 -11.47 0.47 -11.03
C ILE A 211 -10.65 -0.45 -11.95
N ILE A 212 -10.04 -1.47 -11.37
CA ILE A 212 -9.24 -2.49 -12.06
C ILE A 212 -10.03 -3.78 -11.98
N ASP A 213 -10.57 -4.19 -13.12
CA ASP A 213 -11.43 -5.36 -13.29
C ASP A 213 -10.73 -6.33 -14.25
N CYS A 214 -9.74 -7.06 -13.74
CA CYS A 214 -8.92 -7.99 -14.52
C CYS A 214 -8.78 -9.37 -13.88
N HIS A 215 -9.48 -9.62 -12.77
CA HIS A 215 -9.39 -10.84 -11.99
C HIS A 215 -10.69 -11.63 -12.10
N ASP A 216 -10.60 -12.86 -12.57
CA ASP A 216 -11.77 -13.74 -12.76
C ASP A 216 -12.23 -14.42 -11.45
N ASP A 217 -11.36 -14.46 -10.44
CA ASP A 217 -11.63 -15.07 -9.13
C ASP A 217 -10.95 -14.26 -8.00
N GLN A 218 -11.25 -14.65 -6.77
CA GLN A 218 -10.88 -13.96 -5.54
C GLN A 218 -9.41 -13.54 -5.48
N ILE A 219 -9.17 -12.27 -5.17
CA ILE A 219 -7.83 -11.73 -4.91
C ILE A 219 -7.36 -12.16 -3.52
N TYR A 220 -6.16 -12.74 -3.45
CA TYR A 220 -5.54 -13.23 -2.21
C TYR A 220 -4.50 -12.27 -1.63
N SER A 221 -3.83 -11.51 -2.49
CA SER A 221 -2.79 -10.58 -2.10
C SER A 221 -2.74 -9.39 -3.05
N LEU A 222 -2.49 -8.22 -2.49
CA LEU A 222 -2.23 -6.96 -3.15
C LEU A 222 -0.93 -6.40 -2.54
N ALA A 223 0.01 -6.02 -3.38
CA ALA A 223 1.23 -5.34 -2.99
C ALA A 223 1.51 -4.18 -3.94
N ILE A 224 2.15 -3.13 -3.43
CA ILE A 224 2.59 -1.97 -4.20
C ILE A 224 4.11 -1.90 -4.21
N ASN A 225 4.70 -1.54 -5.35
CA ASN A 225 6.14 -1.34 -5.42
C ASN A 225 6.55 -0.05 -4.70
N ARG A 226 7.83 0.10 -4.34
CA ARG A 226 8.31 1.22 -3.51
C ARG A 226 8.00 2.61 -4.08
N GLU A 227 7.88 2.71 -5.40
CA GLU A 227 7.62 3.93 -6.15
C GLU A 227 6.12 4.23 -6.33
N GLY A 228 5.27 3.22 -6.13
CA GLY A 228 3.84 3.26 -6.44
C GLY A 228 3.50 3.31 -7.94
N SER A 229 4.45 2.94 -8.80
CA SER A 229 4.22 2.86 -10.25
C SER A 229 3.52 1.58 -10.69
N HIS A 230 3.60 0.50 -9.90
CA HIS A 230 3.00 -0.79 -10.20
C HIS A 230 2.42 -1.43 -8.94
N ILE A 231 1.34 -2.20 -9.14
CA ILE A 231 0.82 -3.12 -8.14
C ILE A 231 1.02 -4.57 -8.60
N ALA A 232 1.14 -5.48 -7.65
CA ALA A 232 1.22 -6.91 -7.87
C ALA A 232 0.08 -7.59 -7.13
N THR A 233 -0.59 -8.52 -7.79
CA THR A 233 -1.72 -9.25 -7.22
C THR A 233 -1.60 -10.74 -7.44
N THR A 234 -2.03 -11.52 -6.46
CA THR A 234 -2.26 -12.96 -6.61
C THR A 234 -3.74 -13.26 -6.46
N SER A 235 -4.25 -14.20 -7.25
CA SER A 235 -5.66 -14.60 -7.22
C SER A 235 -5.81 -16.12 -7.11
N LYS A 236 -7.02 -16.54 -6.75
CA LYS A 236 -7.48 -17.94 -6.71
C LYS A 236 -7.42 -18.65 -8.06
N ASP A 237 -7.41 -17.90 -9.15
CA ASP A 237 -7.09 -18.42 -10.50
C ASP A 237 -5.62 -18.90 -10.64
N ARG A 238 -4.81 -18.71 -9.59
CA ARG A 238 -3.37 -19.02 -9.44
C ARG A 238 -2.44 -18.07 -10.20
N MET A 239 -2.98 -17.00 -10.77
CA MET A 239 -2.19 -16.04 -11.52
C MET A 239 -1.57 -15.00 -10.59
N LEU A 240 -0.30 -14.68 -10.87
CA LEU A 240 0.38 -13.47 -10.43
C LEU A 240 0.27 -12.44 -11.56
N ARG A 241 -0.21 -11.23 -11.25
CA ARG A 241 -0.32 -10.12 -12.21
C ARG A 241 0.44 -8.91 -11.70
N VAL A 242 1.23 -8.28 -12.57
CA VAL A 242 1.77 -6.93 -12.37
C VAL A 242 0.94 -5.97 -13.21
N ILE A 243 0.43 -4.93 -12.58
CA ILE A 243 -0.58 -4.04 -13.15
C ILE A 243 -0.10 -2.60 -12.99
N GLU A 244 -0.25 -1.81 -14.04
CA GLU A 244 -0.08 -0.36 -13.97
C GLU A 244 -1.41 0.23 -13.46
N PRO A 245 -1.43 0.80 -12.23
CA PRO A 245 -2.67 1.08 -11.53
C PRO A 245 -3.50 2.25 -12.10
N ARG A 246 -2.89 3.19 -12.82
CA ARG A 246 -3.60 4.37 -13.36
C ARG A 246 -4.42 3.99 -14.59
N THR A 247 -3.84 3.17 -15.45
CA THR A 247 -4.46 2.65 -16.67
C THR A 247 -5.29 1.40 -16.41
N GLY A 248 -4.95 0.63 -15.38
CA GLY A 248 -5.55 -0.68 -15.07
C GLY A 248 -5.07 -1.80 -15.99
N ILE A 249 -4.01 -1.56 -16.78
CA ILE A 249 -3.48 -2.52 -17.73
C ILE A 249 -2.61 -3.54 -16.99
N VAL A 250 -2.87 -4.83 -17.23
CA VAL A 250 -1.98 -5.92 -16.82
C VAL A 250 -0.73 -5.88 -17.70
N VAL A 251 0.41 -5.49 -17.11
CA VAL A 251 1.71 -5.37 -17.82
C VAL A 251 2.30 -6.75 -18.07
N THR A 252 2.27 -7.60 -17.05
CA THR A 252 2.72 -9.01 -17.14
C THR A 252 1.88 -9.89 -16.25
N GLN A 253 1.72 -11.15 -16.65
CA GLN A 253 1.06 -12.17 -15.83
C GLN A 253 1.69 -13.55 -16.03
N GLY A 254 1.59 -14.40 -15.01
CA GLY A 254 2.08 -15.78 -15.03
C GLY A 254 1.48 -16.61 -13.90
N ILE A 255 1.67 -17.92 -13.94
CA ILE A 255 1.21 -18.82 -12.87
C ILE A 255 2.15 -18.68 -11.68
N ALA A 256 1.63 -18.24 -10.53
CA ALA A 256 2.44 -18.04 -9.32
C ALA A 256 2.85 -19.38 -8.70
N HIS A 257 1.86 -20.24 -8.41
CA HIS A 257 2.05 -21.52 -7.75
C HIS A 257 1.04 -22.54 -8.27
N ASN A 258 1.43 -23.81 -8.29
CA ASN A 258 0.58 -24.88 -8.82
C ASN A 258 -0.46 -25.40 -7.81
N GLY A 259 -0.29 -25.10 -6.52
CA GLY A 259 -1.24 -25.43 -5.46
C GLY A 259 -2.48 -24.55 -5.49
N MET A 260 -3.57 -25.05 -4.90
CA MET A 260 -4.88 -24.38 -4.88
C MET A 260 -5.09 -23.46 -3.67
N LYS A 261 -4.16 -23.47 -2.70
CA LYS A 261 -4.23 -22.64 -1.49
C LYS A 261 -3.77 -21.21 -1.80
N GLN A 262 -4.11 -20.30 -0.90
CA GLN A 262 -3.78 -18.89 -1.04
C GLN A 262 -2.27 -18.66 -1.22
N SER A 263 -1.94 -17.75 -2.12
CA SER A 263 -0.60 -17.23 -2.31
C SER A 263 -0.53 -15.77 -1.91
N LYS A 264 0.62 -15.32 -1.43
CA LYS A 264 0.92 -13.92 -1.12
C LYS A 264 2.00 -13.40 -2.04
N VAL A 265 2.04 -12.08 -2.24
CA VAL A 265 3.08 -11.40 -3.02
C VAL A 265 3.55 -10.15 -2.31
N VAL A 266 4.85 -9.86 -2.40
CA VAL A 266 5.46 -8.57 -2.07
C VAL A 266 6.45 -8.17 -3.15
N PHE A 267 6.58 -6.87 -3.40
CA PHE A 267 7.69 -6.34 -4.17
C PHE A 267 8.99 -6.39 -3.35
N LEU A 268 10.07 -6.71 -4.06
CA LEU A 268 11.43 -6.62 -3.59
C LEU A 268 12.14 -5.43 -4.27
N HIS A 269 13.42 -5.23 -3.98
CA HIS A 269 14.27 -4.33 -4.75
C HIS A 269 14.53 -4.83 -6.18
N ASP A 270 15.00 -3.91 -7.02
CA ASP A 270 15.48 -4.18 -8.38
C ASP A 270 14.48 -4.95 -9.24
N ASP A 271 13.23 -4.46 -9.25
CA ASP A 271 12.15 -4.95 -10.10
C ASP A 271 11.83 -6.44 -9.89
N LYS A 272 12.08 -6.97 -8.68
CA LYS A 272 11.76 -8.35 -8.31
C LYS A 272 10.50 -8.44 -7.47
N LEU A 273 9.88 -9.60 -7.50
CA LEU A 273 8.75 -9.96 -6.66
C LEU A 273 9.12 -11.20 -5.86
N LEU A 274 8.57 -11.34 -4.66
CA LEU A 274 8.54 -12.61 -3.95
C LEU A 274 7.11 -13.05 -3.74
N THR A 275 6.82 -14.29 -4.12
CA THR A 275 5.57 -14.95 -3.78
C THR A 275 5.82 -16.05 -2.76
N THR A 276 4.83 -16.24 -1.89
CA THR A 276 4.68 -17.45 -1.09
C THR A 276 3.41 -18.16 -1.52
N GLY A 277 3.41 -19.47 -1.49
CA GLY A 277 2.27 -20.27 -1.90
C GLY A 277 2.50 -21.75 -1.65
N PHE A 278 1.82 -22.59 -2.41
CA PHE A 278 1.83 -24.03 -2.20
C PHE A 278 2.13 -24.80 -3.48
N SER A 279 2.84 -25.91 -3.34
CA SER A 279 3.05 -26.90 -4.39
C SER A 279 1.75 -27.64 -4.71
N LYS A 280 1.73 -28.41 -5.81
CA LYS A 280 0.63 -29.33 -6.11
C LYS A 280 0.43 -30.38 -5.01
N ARG A 281 1.50 -30.72 -4.27
CA ARG A 281 1.50 -31.63 -3.12
C ARG A 281 1.16 -30.93 -1.81
N SER A 282 0.78 -29.65 -1.84
CA SER A 282 0.50 -28.79 -0.68
C SER A 282 1.71 -28.47 0.20
N ASP A 283 2.93 -28.57 -0.33
CA ASP A 283 4.14 -28.08 0.36
C ASP A 283 4.23 -26.57 0.22
N ARG A 284 4.62 -25.86 1.27
CA ARG A 284 4.84 -24.41 1.22
C ARG A 284 6.06 -24.10 0.39
N GLN A 285 5.94 -23.11 -0.47
CA GLN A 285 6.99 -22.67 -1.38
C GLN A 285 7.12 -21.16 -1.35
N TYR A 286 8.33 -20.67 -1.62
CA TYR A 286 8.52 -19.32 -2.10
C TYR A 286 9.05 -19.36 -3.53
N ALA A 287 8.79 -18.27 -4.27
CA ALA A 287 9.41 -18.04 -5.56
C ALA A 287 9.77 -16.55 -5.71
N ILE A 288 10.90 -16.27 -6.34
CA ILE A 288 11.32 -14.91 -6.71
C ILE A 288 11.16 -14.76 -8.21
N TRP A 289 10.59 -13.65 -8.64
CA TRP A 289 10.24 -13.37 -10.03
C TRP A 289 10.89 -12.06 -10.49
N ASN A 290 11.11 -11.94 -11.80
CA ASN A 290 11.33 -10.65 -12.43
C ASN A 290 9.96 -10.05 -12.74
N GLN A 291 9.67 -8.82 -12.31
CA GLN A 291 8.37 -8.19 -12.57
C GLN A 291 8.06 -8.02 -14.06
N HIS A 292 9.08 -8.01 -14.93
CA HIS A 292 8.93 -7.84 -16.38
C HIS A 292 8.81 -9.18 -17.13
N ASP A 293 9.04 -10.32 -16.48
CA ASP A 293 8.83 -11.65 -17.04
C ASP A 293 8.40 -12.64 -15.96
N LEU A 294 7.12 -12.98 -15.98
CA LEU A 294 6.49 -13.91 -15.03
C LEU A 294 6.33 -15.34 -15.59
N LYS A 295 6.97 -15.67 -16.72
CA LYS A 295 6.87 -17.01 -17.30
C LYS A 295 7.51 -18.07 -16.42
N ASN A 296 8.70 -17.76 -15.87
CA ASN A 296 9.44 -18.66 -14.99
C ASN A 296 10.01 -17.87 -13.80
N PRO A 297 10.03 -18.45 -12.59
CA PRO A 297 10.67 -17.81 -11.45
C PRO A 297 12.19 -17.79 -11.62
N LEU A 298 12.85 -16.75 -11.11
CA LEU A 298 14.30 -16.64 -11.00
C LEU A 298 14.86 -17.71 -10.03
N VAL A 299 14.14 -17.95 -8.94
CA VAL A 299 14.41 -19.04 -7.99
C VAL A 299 13.09 -19.46 -7.35
N ALA A 300 12.92 -20.75 -7.10
CA ALA A 300 11.81 -21.29 -6.33
C ALA A 300 12.31 -22.42 -5.44
N ALA A 301 11.78 -22.51 -4.22
CA ALA A 301 12.15 -23.57 -3.29
C ALA A 301 10.97 -23.98 -2.40
N GLU A 302 10.96 -25.25 -2.02
CA GLU A 302 10.09 -25.79 -0.96
C GLU A 302 10.65 -25.40 0.41
N ILE A 303 9.75 -25.03 1.33
CA ILE A 303 10.08 -24.62 2.70
C ILE A 303 9.82 -25.79 3.65
N ASP A 304 8.58 -26.26 3.69
CA ASP A 304 8.11 -27.41 4.48
C ASP A 304 6.68 -27.82 4.03
N SER A 305 6.09 -28.81 4.69
CA SER A 305 4.75 -29.31 4.38
C SER A 305 3.65 -28.77 5.32
N ALA A 306 3.89 -27.66 6.03
CA ALA A 306 2.89 -27.12 6.94
C ALA A 306 1.71 -26.48 6.18
N SER A 307 0.55 -26.38 6.83
CA SER A 307 -0.69 -25.95 6.18
C SER A 307 -0.93 -24.44 6.19
N GLY A 308 -0.28 -23.72 7.11
CA GLY A 308 -0.49 -22.29 7.34
C GLY A 308 0.05 -21.41 6.22
N ILE A 309 -0.75 -20.45 5.77
CA ILE A 309 -0.37 -19.48 4.74
C ILE A 309 0.79 -18.63 5.27
N LEU A 310 1.87 -18.56 4.50
CA LEU A 310 3.04 -17.74 4.82
C LEU A 310 2.82 -16.32 4.33
N ASN A 311 2.88 -15.36 5.25
CA ASN A 311 2.89 -13.94 4.94
C ASN A 311 4.34 -13.46 4.83
N PRO A 312 4.76 -12.93 3.67
CA PRO A 312 6.06 -12.31 3.51
C PRO A 312 6.04 -10.85 3.97
N PHE A 313 7.02 -10.47 4.78
CA PHE A 313 7.27 -9.09 5.19
C PHE A 313 8.68 -8.71 4.76
N TYR A 314 8.78 -7.78 3.81
CA TYR A 314 10.05 -7.35 3.23
C TYR A 314 10.46 -5.99 3.77
N ASP A 315 11.70 -5.90 4.24
CA ASP A 315 12.34 -4.67 4.69
C ASP A 315 13.27 -4.16 3.58
N TYR A 316 12.86 -3.06 2.94
CA TYR A 316 13.60 -2.47 1.83
C TYR A 316 14.94 -1.88 2.26
N GLU A 317 15.06 -1.33 3.47
CA GLU A 317 16.29 -0.68 3.92
C GLU A 317 17.39 -1.71 4.22
N THR A 318 17.04 -2.87 4.77
CA THR A 318 18.04 -3.91 5.10
C THR A 318 18.09 -5.06 4.10
N LYS A 319 17.17 -5.10 3.13
CA LYS A 319 16.94 -6.24 2.23
C LYS A 319 16.69 -7.56 2.98
N THR A 320 16.13 -7.50 4.19
CA THR A 320 15.74 -8.71 4.93
C THR A 320 14.28 -9.06 4.68
N LEU A 321 13.98 -10.35 4.66
CA LEU A 321 12.64 -10.89 4.43
C LEU A 321 12.26 -11.77 5.60
N TYR A 322 11.05 -11.58 6.14
CA TYR A 322 10.47 -12.39 7.19
C TYR A 322 9.29 -13.17 6.63
N LEU A 323 9.27 -14.50 6.82
CA LEU A 323 8.18 -15.38 6.43
C LEU A 323 7.49 -15.92 7.68
N CYS A 324 6.19 -15.63 7.78
CA CYS A 324 5.42 -15.87 8.99
C CYS A 324 4.13 -16.63 8.67
N GLY A 325 3.96 -17.83 9.21
CA GLY A 325 2.74 -18.62 9.05
C GLY A 325 1.70 -18.29 10.11
N LYS A 326 0.44 -18.12 9.72
CA LYS A 326 -0.66 -18.07 10.69
C LYS A 326 -0.78 -19.42 11.41
N GLY A 327 -0.95 -19.38 12.73
CA GLY A 327 -1.00 -20.56 13.59
C GLY A 327 0.38 -21.14 13.94
N GLU A 328 1.48 -20.51 13.52
CA GLU A 328 2.83 -21.01 13.79
C GLU A 328 3.51 -20.24 14.93
N GLY A 329 4.34 -20.93 15.69
CA GLY A 329 5.18 -20.33 16.73
C GLY A 329 6.50 -19.77 16.22
N CYS A 330 6.78 -19.90 14.91
CA CYS A 330 8.06 -19.53 14.31
C CYS A 330 7.95 -18.39 13.28
N ILE A 331 9.02 -17.61 13.20
CA ILE A 331 9.23 -16.56 12.20
C ILE A 331 10.57 -16.84 11.54
N ARG A 332 10.56 -17.20 10.26
CA ARG A 332 11.78 -17.45 9.49
C ARG A 332 12.24 -16.17 8.82
N TYR A 333 13.54 -15.94 8.75
CA TYR A 333 14.07 -14.75 8.09
C TYR A 333 15.25 -15.06 7.19
N TYR A 334 15.31 -14.27 6.13
CA TYR A 334 16.18 -14.42 4.98
C TYR A 334 16.79 -13.07 4.64
N GLU A 335 17.88 -13.11 3.89
CA GLU A 335 18.49 -11.95 3.29
C GLU A 335 18.35 -12.04 1.77
N ILE A 336 17.84 -10.97 1.17
CA ILE A 336 17.73 -10.82 -0.27
C ILE A 336 19.00 -10.16 -0.80
N VAL A 337 19.52 -10.73 -1.89
CA VAL A 337 20.70 -10.24 -2.60
C VAL A 337 20.39 -10.10 -4.08
N ASP A 338 21.23 -9.33 -4.77
CA ASP A 338 20.98 -8.95 -6.16
C ASP A 338 21.41 -10.04 -7.15
N GLU A 339 22.30 -10.95 -6.71
CA GLU A 339 22.85 -12.05 -7.50
C GLU A 339 22.33 -13.43 -7.04
N HIS A 340 22.32 -14.41 -7.94
CA HIS A 340 21.93 -15.79 -7.63
C HIS A 340 22.69 -16.34 -6.39
N PRO A 341 22.00 -16.97 -5.42
CA PRO A 341 20.64 -17.51 -5.46
C PRO A 341 19.53 -16.50 -5.08
N PHE A 342 19.81 -15.20 -5.03
CA PHE A 342 18.88 -14.09 -4.72
C PHE A 342 18.34 -14.05 -3.28
N ILE A 343 18.33 -15.19 -2.60
CA ILE A 343 17.82 -15.33 -1.24
C ILE A 343 18.70 -16.28 -0.45
N TYR A 344 19.08 -15.87 0.75
CA TYR A 344 19.82 -16.68 1.71
C TYR A 344 19.04 -16.79 3.00
N TYR A 345 18.83 -18.03 3.46
CA TYR A 345 18.30 -18.25 4.80
C TYR A 345 19.28 -17.72 5.86
N LEU A 346 18.78 -16.93 6.80
CA LEU A 346 19.57 -16.45 7.92
C LEU A 346 19.38 -17.36 9.13
N ASN A 347 18.19 -17.31 9.73
CA ASN A 347 17.82 -18.07 10.92
C ASN A 347 16.29 -18.00 11.13
N GLN A 348 15.80 -18.55 12.24
CA GLN A 348 14.40 -18.46 12.65
C GLN A 348 14.27 -18.09 14.12
N PHE A 349 13.24 -17.33 14.44
CA PHE A 349 12.78 -17.09 15.80
C PHE A 349 11.71 -18.14 16.11
N VAL A 350 11.81 -18.79 17.28
CA VAL A 350 10.90 -19.85 17.70
C VAL A 350 10.34 -19.49 19.07
N SER A 351 9.03 -19.60 19.21
CA SER A 351 8.29 -19.37 20.45
C SER A 351 7.22 -20.46 20.59
N GLY A 352 6.92 -20.86 21.83
CA GLY A 352 5.88 -21.85 22.11
C GLY A 352 4.45 -21.35 21.86
N GLN A 353 4.28 -20.04 21.66
CA GLN A 353 2.97 -19.44 21.42
C GLN A 353 2.72 -19.25 19.92
N PRO A 354 1.70 -19.88 19.32
CA PRO A 354 1.38 -19.69 17.91
C PRO A 354 0.85 -18.28 17.65
N GLN A 355 1.20 -17.69 16.50
CA GLN A 355 0.72 -16.37 16.11
C GLN A 355 -0.62 -16.43 15.38
N LYS A 356 -1.59 -15.62 15.81
CA LYS A 356 -2.81 -15.34 15.06
C LYS A 356 -2.53 -14.37 13.91
N ALA A 357 -1.78 -13.32 14.22
CA ALA A 357 -1.46 -12.23 13.32
C ALA A 357 -0.20 -11.49 13.80
N LEU A 358 0.37 -10.69 12.92
CA LEU A 358 1.56 -9.91 13.20
C LEU A 358 1.32 -8.49 12.71
N GLY A 359 1.40 -7.52 13.62
CA GLY A 359 1.68 -6.13 13.24
C GLY A 359 3.18 -5.94 13.13
N TRP A 360 3.63 -4.94 12.39
CA TRP A 360 5.05 -4.63 12.23
C TRP A 360 5.30 -3.14 12.34
N MET A 361 6.42 -2.80 12.96
CA MET A 361 6.81 -1.43 13.25
C MET A 361 7.50 -0.79 12.03
N PRO A 362 7.05 0.37 11.54
CA PRO A 362 7.82 1.17 10.59
C PRO A 362 9.18 1.55 11.17
N LYS A 363 10.18 1.73 10.29
CA LYS A 363 11.57 2.04 10.67
C LYS A 363 11.72 3.16 11.69
N ARG A 364 10.91 4.21 11.58
CA ARG A 364 10.88 5.37 12.48
C ARG A 364 10.61 5.03 13.95
N GLY A 365 9.97 3.90 14.26
CA GLY A 365 9.67 3.48 15.63
C GLY A 365 10.61 2.40 16.20
N LEU A 366 11.71 2.09 15.50
CA LEU A 366 12.71 1.15 15.96
C LEU A 366 13.71 1.79 16.93
N ASN A 367 14.23 1.00 17.85
CA ASN A 367 15.26 1.40 18.79
C ASN A 367 16.66 1.18 18.18
N VAL A 368 17.14 2.23 17.54
CA VAL A 368 18.44 2.31 16.88
C VAL A 368 19.62 2.04 17.84
N ASN A 369 19.48 2.43 19.12
CA ASN A 369 20.55 2.33 20.12
C ASN A 369 20.92 0.88 20.46
N ILE A 370 19.98 -0.05 20.31
CA ILE A 370 20.22 -1.49 20.54
C ILE A 370 20.43 -2.27 19.25
N CYS A 371 20.64 -1.58 18.12
CA CYS A 371 20.77 -2.21 16.80
C CYS A 371 19.54 -3.05 16.40
N GLU A 372 18.35 -2.63 16.82
CA GLU A 372 17.10 -3.22 16.36
C GLU A 372 16.84 -2.83 14.90
N ILE A 373 16.71 -3.82 14.02
CA ILE A 373 16.48 -3.61 12.59
C ILE A 373 15.02 -3.83 12.18
N PHE A 374 14.25 -4.53 13.00
CA PHE A 374 12.85 -4.87 12.70
C PHE A 374 12.11 -5.24 13.99
N ARG A 375 10.81 -4.94 14.10
CA ARG A 375 10.00 -5.31 15.27
C ARG A 375 8.60 -5.75 14.84
N PHE A 376 8.21 -6.95 15.25
CA PHE A 376 6.83 -7.43 15.16
C PHE A 376 6.06 -7.16 16.46
N TYR A 377 4.75 -7.02 16.35
CA TYR A 377 3.76 -7.07 17.42
C TYR A 377 2.95 -8.34 17.21
N LYS A 378 3.42 -9.41 17.84
CA LYS A 378 2.91 -10.76 17.65
C LYS A 378 1.65 -10.97 18.46
N LEU A 379 0.54 -11.12 17.77
CA LEU A 379 -0.74 -11.42 18.37
C LEU A 379 -0.82 -12.93 18.61
N HIS A 380 -0.88 -13.37 19.87
CA HIS A 380 -0.95 -14.80 20.18
C HIS A 380 -2.31 -15.37 19.78
N ALA A 381 -2.34 -16.62 19.30
CA ALA A 381 -3.60 -17.30 18.97
C ALA A 381 -4.40 -17.68 20.22
N SER A 382 -3.73 -17.79 21.37
CA SER A 382 -4.32 -18.04 22.67
C SER A 382 -3.72 -17.09 23.71
N GLY A 383 -4.51 -16.68 24.71
CA GLY A 383 -4.00 -15.93 25.86
C GLY A 383 -4.21 -14.41 25.83
N ASN A 384 -4.85 -13.85 24.78
CA ASN A 384 -5.21 -12.43 24.76
C ASN A 384 -4.01 -11.48 24.93
N VAL A 385 -2.86 -11.85 24.34
CA VAL A 385 -1.59 -11.13 24.44
C VAL A 385 -1.09 -10.64 23.08
N VAL A 386 -0.61 -9.40 23.05
CA VAL A 386 0.29 -8.88 22.02
C VAL A 386 1.70 -8.84 22.57
N GLU A 387 2.60 -9.58 21.95
CA GLU A 387 4.01 -9.69 22.32
C GLU A 387 4.89 -8.94 21.31
N PRO A 388 5.59 -7.86 21.70
CA PRO A 388 6.59 -7.24 20.84
C PRO A 388 7.82 -8.16 20.68
N VAL A 389 8.20 -8.47 19.45
CA VAL A 389 9.37 -9.30 19.10
C VAL A 389 10.33 -8.46 18.26
N SER A 390 11.50 -8.17 18.83
CA SER A 390 12.53 -7.30 18.24
C SER A 390 13.61 -8.14 17.57
N PHE A 391 14.02 -7.79 16.36
CA PHE A 391 15.12 -8.44 15.64
C PHE A 391 16.34 -7.54 15.69
N ILE A 392 17.41 -8.05 16.29
CA ILE A 392 18.57 -7.26 16.69
C ILE A 392 19.82 -7.80 15.99
N VAL A 393 20.63 -6.90 15.44
CA VAL A 393 21.98 -7.21 14.97
C VAL A 393 22.94 -7.03 16.16
N PRO A 394 23.60 -8.08 16.67
CA PRO A 394 24.48 -7.94 17.82
C PRO A 394 25.72 -7.11 17.46
N ARG A 395 25.80 -5.88 17.96
CA ARG A 395 26.96 -4.99 17.85
C ARG A 395 27.44 -4.58 19.24
N LYS A 396 28.76 -4.47 19.41
CA LYS A 396 29.41 -3.99 20.63
C LYS A 396 29.75 -2.50 20.52
N SER A 397 28.78 -1.68 20.13
CA SER A 397 28.97 -0.24 19.95
C SER A 397 27.74 0.51 20.42
N THR A 398 27.96 1.64 21.08
CA THR A 398 26.92 2.61 21.46
C THR A 398 26.71 3.69 20.40
N PHE A 399 27.60 3.76 19.39
CA PHE A 399 27.48 4.70 18.29
C PHE A 399 26.41 4.29 17.29
N PHE A 400 25.80 5.27 16.62
CA PHE A 400 24.87 5.04 15.52
C PHE A 400 25.52 4.21 14.40
N GLN A 401 24.88 3.09 14.06
CA GLN A 401 25.37 2.15 13.03
C GLN A 401 24.83 2.54 11.65
N THR A 402 25.54 3.44 10.95
CA THR A 402 25.13 3.95 9.63
C THR A 402 24.97 2.84 8.58
N ASP A 403 25.70 1.74 8.71
CA ASP A 403 25.61 0.60 7.81
C ASP A 403 24.31 -0.22 8.01
N LEU A 404 23.73 -0.23 9.20
CA LEU A 404 22.45 -0.91 9.48
C LEU A 404 21.24 -0.05 9.15
N TYR A 405 21.44 1.27 9.11
CA TYR A 405 20.37 2.26 9.06
C TYR A 405 20.61 3.24 7.90
N PRO A 406 20.46 2.78 6.64
CA PRO A 406 20.37 3.71 5.52
C PRO A 406 19.11 4.57 5.65
N ASP A 407 19.04 5.63 4.86
CA ASP A 407 17.88 6.52 4.87
C ASP A 407 16.59 5.75 4.54
N THR A 408 15.56 5.99 5.36
CA THR A 408 14.29 5.27 5.36
C THR A 408 13.15 6.17 4.89
N LEU A 409 11.98 5.62 4.60
CA LEU A 409 10.77 6.40 4.27
C LEU A 409 10.47 7.52 5.27
N SER A 410 10.32 8.74 4.77
CA SER A 410 9.86 9.92 5.50
C SER A 410 8.33 9.94 5.58
N THR A 411 7.79 10.69 6.55
CA THR A 411 6.35 11.03 6.64
C THR A 411 5.91 12.08 5.61
N LYS A 412 6.82 12.53 4.73
CA LYS A 412 6.52 13.56 3.74
C LYS A 412 6.22 12.88 2.40
N PRO A 413 5.05 13.14 1.79
CA PRO A 413 4.77 12.63 0.46
C PRO A 413 5.70 13.29 -0.56
N ALA A 414 6.15 12.53 -1.54
CA ALA A 414 6.95 13.02 -2.66
C ALA A 414 6.09 13.73 -3.72
N MET A 415 4.83 13.30 -3.85
CA MET A 415 3.91 13.79 -4.88
C MET A 415 2.50 13.98 -4.36
N ASN A 416 1.76 14.80 -5.11
CA ASN A 416 0.32 14.96 -4.98
C ASN A 416 -0.41 14.06 -5.99
N ILE A 417 -1.71 13.86 -5.80
CA ILE A 417 -2.55 13.02 -6.65
C ILE A 417 -2.52 13.47 -8.11
N GLU A 418 -2.64 14.77 -8.38
CA GLU A 418 -2.63 15.32 -9.74
C GLU A 418 -1.34 14.96 -10.50
N GLN A 419 -0.19 15.06 -9.83
CA GLN A 419 1.11 14.73 -10.43
C GLN A 419 1.21 13.24 -10.75
N TRP A 420 0.76 12.38 -9.85
CA TRP A 420 0.83 10.94 -10.05
C TRP A 420 -0.21 10.44 -11.06
N PHE A 421 -1.47 10.81 -10.90
CA PHE A 421 -2.61 10.27 -11.65
C PHE A 421 -2.82 10.98 -12.99
N VAL A 422 -2.84 12.32 -13.00
CA VAL A 422 -3.14 13.10 -14.22
C VAL A 422 -1.91 13.27 -15.09
N LEU A 423 -0.76 13.62 -14.50
CA LEU A 423 0.50 13.80 -15.23
C LEU A 423 1.28 12.49 -15.45
N GLY A 424 0.90 11.39 -14.78
CA GLY A 424 1.56 10.10 -14.94
C GLY A 424 2.97 10.03 -14.36
N MET A 425 3.33 10.91 -13.41
CA MET A 425 4.67 10.94 -12.83
C MET A 425 4.91 9.75 -11.88
N ASN A 426 6.14 9.26 -11.84
CA ASN A 426 6.61 8.25 -10.88
C ASN A 426 7.83 8.83 -10.17
N VAL A 427 7.76 8.99 -8.84
CA VAL A 427 8.82 9.58 -8.03
C VAL A 427 9.05 8.75 -6.79
N LYS A 428 10.33 8.56 -6.46
CA LYS A 428 10.77 7.82 -5.28
C LYS A 428 10.25 8.48 -4.01
N PRO A 429 9.85 7.69 -2.99
CA PRO A 429 9.51 8.25 -1.70
C PRO A 429 10.65 9.13 -1.17
N ILE A 430 10.30 10.22 -0.49
CA ILE A 430 11.27 11.04 0.22
C ILE A 430 11.85 10.21 1.36
N LEU A 431 13.18 10.17 1.45
CA LEU A 431 13.88 9.45 2.50
C LEU A 431 14.32 10.40 3.62
N MET A 432 14.44 9.88 4.84
CA MET A 432 14.94 10.55 6.03
C MET A 432 15.97 9.68 6.75
N SER A 433 16.94 10.32 7.40
CA SER A 433 17.91 9.61 8.23
C SER A 433 17.30 9.20 9.58
N MET A 434 17.64 8.01 10.06
CA MET A 434 17.28 7.56 11.42
C MET A 434 18.30 7.96 12.49
N LYS A 435 19.35 8.68 12.11
CA LYS A 435 20.29 9.23 13.08
C LYS A 435 19.60 10.36 13.85
N THR A 436 19.13 10.07 15.04
CA THR A 436 18.61 11.09 15.96
C THR A 436 19.77 11.92 16.48
N ASP A 437 20.03 13.03 15.80
CA ASP A 437 20.72 14.25 16.30
C ASP A 437 20.59 15.47 15.36
N ASP A 438 19.98 15.34 14.17
CA ASP A 438 19.71 16.51 13.32
C ASP A 438 18.44 16.28 12.46
N CYS A 439 17.35 16.95 12.81
CA CYS A 439 16.46 17.47 11.77
C CYS A 439 17.29 18.45 10.95
N LEU A 440 17.96 17.98 9.89
CA LEU A 440 18.85 18.79 9.04
C LEU A 440 18.16 20.04 8.46
N LEU A 441 16.82 20.08 8.42
CA LEU A 441 16.06 21.28 8.06
C LEU A 441 16.01 22.33 9.18
N GLU A 442 15.89 21.94 10.46
CA GLU A 442 15.91 22.90 11.56
C GLU A 442 17.31 23.49 11.79
N THR A 443 18.38 22.72 11.64
CA THR A 443 19.75 23.23 11.82
C THR A 443 20.16 24.18 10.69
N ILE A 444 19.67 23.97 9.46
CA ILE A 444 19.87 24.89 8.33
C ILE A 444 19.02 26.15 8.50
N MET A 445 17.75 26.04 8.93
CA MET A 445 16.88 27.21 9.17
C MET A 445 17.34 28.03 10.40
N LYS A 446 17.76 27.37 11.48
CA LYS A 446 18.34 28.02 12.67
C LYS A 446 19.71 28.67 12.37
N LYS A 447 20.50 28.14 11.42
CA LYS A 447 21.73 28.80 10.94
C LYS A 447 21.44 30.04 10.10
N SER A 448 20.40 30.04 9.26
CA SER A 448 20.01 31.23 8.51
C SER A 448 19.40 32.33 9.39
N GLU A 449 18.70 31.96 10.47
CA GLU A 449 18.11 32.91 11.41
C GLU A 449 19.12 33.46 12.44
N SER A 450 20.17 32.70 12.80
CA SER A 450 21.20 33.16 13.74
C SER A 450 22.29 34.04 13.12
N MET A 451 22.36 34.14 11.79
CA MET A 451 23.31 35.04 11.10
C MET A 451 22.79 36.47 10.88
N SER A 452 21.52 36.76 11.14
CA SER A 452 20.93 38.08 10.86
C SER A 452 20.81 38.99 12.09
N GLN A 453 21.22 38.54 13.27
CA GLN A 453 21.16 39.37 14.49
C GLN A 453 22.38 39.18 15.38
N LYS A 454 23.42 40.00 15.16
CA LYS A 454 24.23 40.58 16.24
C LYS A 454 25.07 41.79 15.74
N PRO A 455 25.12 42.91 16.48
CA PRO A 455 25.84 44.11 16.07
C PRO A 455 27.34 43.94 16.25
N ILE A 456 28.12 44.45 15.30
CA ILE A 456 29.59 44.48 15.34
C ILE A 456 30.04 45.60 16.29
N SER A 457 30.65 45.24 17.41
CA SER A 457 31.40 46.17 18.27
C SER A 457 32.89 46.13 17.92
N ILE A 458 33.42 47.31 17.59
CA ILE A 458 34.82 47.53 17.21
C ILE A 458 35.67 47.60 18.47
N VAL A 459 36.67 46.72 18.60
CA VAL A 459 37.74 46.85 19.59
C VAL A 459 39.09 46.87 18.88
N LYS A 460 39.81 47.97 19.12
CA LYS A 460 41.14 48.31 18.62
C LYS A 460 42.20 47.31 19.10
N LYS A 461 43.16 46.98 18.23
CA LYS A 461 44.50 46.59 18.65
C LYS A 461 45.53 47.38 17.86
N ASP A 462 46.26 48.21 18.59
CA ASP A 462 47.53 48.80 18.16
C ASP A 462 48.61 47.72 18.15
N GLN A 463 49.49 47.77 17.13
CA GLN A 463 50.94 47.66 17.29
C GLN A 463 51.64 48.10 15.98
N SER A 464 52.33 49.23 16.11
CA SER A 464 53.57 49.68 15.44
C SER A 464 54.47 48.53 14.91
N GLN A 465 55.26 48.65 13.83
CA GLN A 465 56.05 49.79 13.33
C GLN A 465 56.68 49.42 11.95
N MET A 466 56.76 50.41 11.03
CA MET A 466 57.85 50.74 10.05
C MET A 466 58.41 49.66 9.09
N GLN A 467 58.75 49.89 7.80
CA GLN A 467 59.01 51.10 7.00
C GLN A 467 59.24 50.73 5.50
N ASN A 468 59.00 51.71 4.61
CA ASN A 468 59.67 51.99 3.31
C ASN A 468 59.35 51.19 2.02
N ARG A 469 58.57 51.79 1.10
CA ARG A 469 59.00 52.54 -0.14
C ARG A 469 57.78 52.90 -1.03
N LYS A 470 57.85 54.02 -1.76
CA LYS A 470 56.88 54.62 -2.72
C LYS A 470 57.56 54.77 -4.12
N PRO A 471 56.92 55.30 -5.20
CA PRO A 471 55.60 55.03 -5.85
C PRO A 471 55.74 54.89 -7.42
N PHE A 472 54.61 54.95 -8.18
CA PHE A 472 54.40 55.01 -9.67
C PHE A 472 54.16 53.67 -10.40
N GLU A 473 53.24 53.47 -11.37
CA GLU A 473 52.29 54.33 -12.13
C GLU A 473 51.14 53.48 -12.75
N ARG A 474 50.07 54.15 -13.22
CA ARG A 474 48.84 53.66 -13.88
C ARG A 474 49.06 53.07 -15.29
N ILE A 475 48.20 52.10 -15.67
CA ILE A 475 47.41 51.92 -16.92
C ILE A 475 46.43 50.77 -16.58
N GLY A 476 45.16 50.66 -16.94
CA GLY A 476 44.18 51.40 -17.73
C GLY A 476 42.90 50.55 -17.71
N VAL A 477 41.75 51.19 -17.79
CA VAL A 477 40.41 50.69 -17.47
C VAL A 477 39.76 49.99 -18.67
N LEU A 478 39.08 48.86 -18.45
CA LEU A 478 37.94 48.41 -19.27
C LEU A 478 36.82 47.88 -18.37
N LYS A 479 35.68 48.58 -18.37
CA LYS A 479 34.38 48.16 -17.82
C LYS A 479 33.60 47.41 -18.92
N PRO A 480 32.82 46.35 -18.61
CA PRO A 480 31.68 45.95 -19.42
C PRO A 480 30.43 46.73 -18.97
N SER A 481 29.80 47.42 -19.91
CA SER A 481 28.52 48.10 -19.78
C SER A 481 27.37 47.08 -19.78
N SER A 482 26.56 47.11 -18.72
CA SER A 482 25.15 46.74 -18.77
C SER A 482 24.36 47.79 -19.58
N ASP A 483 23.12 47.44 -19.90
CA ASP A 483 22.05 48.31 -20.41
C ASP A 483 21.84 48.16 -21.92
N ILE A 484 20.90 47.28 -22.30
CA ILE A 484 19.99 47.44 -23.47
C ILE A 484 18.94 46.30 -23.55
N ILE A 485 19.07 45.18 -22.83
CA ILE A 485 18.15 44.03 -23.03
C ILE A 485 16.97 43.94 -22.04
N ASP A 486 17.03 44.59 -20.87
CA ASP A 486 16.02 44.35 -19.81
C ASP A 486 14.74 45.21 -19.89
N ASN A 487 14.69 46.24 -20.73
CA ASN A 487 13.48 47.08 -20.85
C ASN A 487 12.39 46.51 -21.79
N ASN A 488 12.73 45.54 -22.64
CA ASN A 488 11.77 44.95 -23.59
C ASN A 488 11.08 43.70 -23.06
N ILE A 489 11.67 43.02 -22.06
CA ILE A 489 11.04 41.85 -21.42
C ILE A 489 10.04 42.31 -20.36
N SER A 490 10.35 43.39 -19.62
CA SER A 490 9.46 43.92 -18.58
C SER A 490 8.17 44.55 -19.14
N LYS A 491 8.15 45.01 -20.40
CA LYS A 491 6.91 45.50 -21.06
C LYS A 491 6.07 44.37 -21.67
N LYS A 492 6.66 43.20 -21.94
CA LYS A 492 6.00 42.07 -22.62
C LYS A 492 5.14 41.21 -21.67
N PHE A 493 5.35 41.32 -20.37
CA PHE A 493 4.65 40.52 -19.35
C PHE A 493 3.86 41.36 -18.32
N ALA A 494 3.78 42.68 -18.50
CA ALA A 494 3.05 43.57 -17.58
C ALA A 494 1.52 43.32 -17.55
N PHE A 495 0.96 42.69 -18.58
CA PHE A 495 -0.47 42.38 -18.67
C PHE A 495 -0.89 41.16 -17.81
N LEU A 496 0.05 40.31 -17.40
CA LEU A 496 -0.22 39.14 -16.55
C LEU A 496 -0.23 39.46 -15.04
N ALA A 497 0.16 40.68 -14.66
CA ALA A 497 0.26 41.12 -13.26
C ALA A 497 -0.86 42.09 -12.84
N GLN A 498 -1.89 42.27 -13.67
CA GLN A 498 -3.00 43.17 -13.39
C GLN A 498 -4.24 42.39 -12.97
N GLU A 499 -4.69 42.57 -11.72
CA GLU A 499 -5.98 42.04 -11.25
C GLU A 499 -7.11 42.68 -12.06
N THR A 500 -7.88 41.84 -12.76
CA THR A 500 -9.06 42.30 -13.51
C THR A 500 -10.25 42.44 -12.57
N VAL A 501 -10.70 43.67 -12.35
CA VAL A 501 -11.98 43.98 -11.72
C VAL A 501 -13.10 43.78 -12.75
N PRO A 502 -14.19 43.06 -12.45
CA PRO A 502 -15.32 42.93 -13.37
C PRO A 502 -16.00 44.31 -13.62
N ASP A 503 -15.96 44.81 -14.86
CA ASP A 503 -16.68 46.03 -15.26
C ASP A 503 -18.15 45.69 -15.53
N TYR A 504 -19.03 45.98 -14.58
CA TYR A 504 -20.48 45.89 -14.75
C TYR A 504 -21.01 47.18 -15.35
N ARG A 505 -20.92 47.30 -16.68
CA ARG A 505 -21.70 48.29 -17.45
C ARG A 505 -22.82 47.60 -18.25
N PRO A 506 -24.05 48.12 -18.18
CA PRO A 506 -25.22 47.42 -18.69
C PRO A 506 -25.31 47.54 -20.21
N THR A 507 -25.19 46.42 -20.93
CA THR A 507 -25.59 46.33 -22.32
C THR A 507 -27.08 46.00 -22.39
N HIS A 508 -27.87 47.00 -22.76
CA HIS A 508 -29.24 46.80 -23.23
C HIS A 508 -29.22 45.95 -24.51
N GLU A 509 -29.78 44.74 -24.45
CA GLU A 509 -30.80 44.27 -25.42
C GLU A 509 -31.51 43.02 -24.90
N LYS A 510 -32.81 42.97 -25.17
CA LYS A 510 -33.84 42.22 -24.45
C LYS A 510 -33.92 40.77 -24.90
N PHE A 511 -33.85 39.83 -23.96
CA PHE A 511 -34.64 38.59 -24.04
C PHE A 511 -35.24 38.27 -22.67
N ILE A 512 -36.57 38.29 -22.64
CA ILE A 512 -37.43 37.98 -21.51
C ILE A 512 -37.41 36.46 -21.32
N ASN A 513 -37.10 35.95 -20.13
CA ASN A 513 -37.72 34.73 -19.62
C ASN A 513 -37.71 34.66 -18.08
N LYS A 514 -38.89 34.41 -17.54
CA LYS A 514 -39.30 34.38 -16.13
C LYS A 514 -38.77 33.13 -15.41
N THR A 515 -37.82 33.27 -14.49
CA THR A 515 -37.62 32.26 -13.42
C THR A 515 -36.84 32.77 -12.20
N GLU A 516 -37.27 33.88 -11.61
CA GLU A 516 -36.87 34.21 -10.22
C GLU A 516 -38.08 34.71 -9.44
N LYS A 517 -38.81 33.78 -8.83
CA LYS A 517 -39.75 34.08 -7.73
C LYS A 517 -40.19 32.82 -6.95
N THR A 518 -39.25 31.95 -6.56
CA THR A 518 -39.55 30.85 -5.61
C THR A 518 -38.33 30.42 -4.80
N ASN A 519 -37.68 31.31 -4.05
CA ASN A 519 -36.68 30.88 -3.04
C ASN A 519 -36.95 31.40 -1.62
N THR A 520 -38.09 32.06 -1.38
CA THR A 520 -38.47 32.59 -0.06
C THR A 520 -39.63 31.87 0.62
N ASN A 521 -40.21 30.83 0.01
CA ASN A 521 -41.39 30.12 0.58
C ASN A 521 -41.19 28.62 0.87
N GLN A 522 -39.98 28.07 0.73
CA GLN A 522 -39.74 26.65 1.07
C GLN A 522 -39.23 26.42 2.50
N SER A 523 -38.68 27.44 3.18
CA SER A 523 -38.20 27.29 4.57
C SER A 523 -39.33 27.31 5.61
N THR A 524 -40.50 27.86 5.30
CA THR A 524 -41.60 28.00 6.27
C THR A 524 -42.49 26.76 6.36
N LYS A 525 -42.62 25.96 5.31
CA LYS A 525 -43.40 24.69 5.33
C LYS A 525 -42.68 23.55 6.04
N ILE A 526 -41.35 23.47 5.92
CA ILE A 526 -40.53 22.45 6.60
C ILE A 526 -40.45 22.72 8.10
N GLN A 527 -40.37 24.00 8.51
CA GLN A 527 -40.44 24.38 9.92
C GLN A 527 -41.84 24.14 10.54
N GLN A 528 -42.92 24.34 9.76
CA GLN A 528 -44.27 23.98 10.20
C GLN A 528 -44.45 22.46 10.36
N LEU A 529 -43.91 21.65 9.45
CA LEU A 529 -43.95 20.18 9.57
C LEU A 529 -43.15 19.66 10.77
N HIS A 530 -41.98 20.24 11.05
CA HIS A 530 -41.21 19.88 12.26
C HIS A 530 -41.98 20.17 13.55
N SER A 531 -42.76 21.25 13.61
CA SER A 531 -43.56 21.63 14.79
C SER A 531 -44.77 20.72 15.05
N ILE A 532 -45.29 20.07 13.99
CA ILE A 532 -46.39 19.10 14.09
C ILE A 532 -45.85 17.76 14.62
N PHE A 533 -44.69 17.29 14.13
CA PHE A 533 -44.09 16.04 14.59
C PHE A 533 -43.46 16.10 16.00
N THR A 534 -43.10 17.28 16.51
CA THR A 534 -42.54 17.42 17.87
C THR A 534 -43.60 17.55 18.96
N ARG A 535 -44.87 17.78 18.64
CA ARG A 535 -45.94 17.90 19.66
C ARG A 535 -46.46 16.56 20.20
N ASP A 536 -46.26 15.45 19.48
CA ASP A 536 -46.81 14.14 19.84
C ASP A 536 -45.86 13.25 20.67
N SER A 537 -44.74 13.77 21.19
CA SER A 537 -43.80 12.98 22.02
C SER A 537 -43.64 13.46 23.46
N ILE A 538 -44.43 14.44 23.91
CA ILE A 538 -44.47 14.84 25.33
C ILE A 538 -45.92 15.01 25.77
N ASN A 539 -46.59 13.88 25.97
CA ASN A 539 -47.51 13.64 27.09
C ASN A 539 -48.22 12.30 26.86
N GLY A 540 -47.82 11.28 27.63
CA GLY A 540 -48.64 10.10 27.79
C GLY A 540 -49.91 10.48 28.53
N ASN A 541 -51.06 10.39 27.87
CA ASN A 541 -52.29 9.88 28.46
C ASN A 541 -53.34 9.56 27.39
N THR A 542 -53.89 8.36 27.53
CA THR A 542 -55.03 7.78 26.82
C THR A 542 -56.18 8.74 26.58
N THR A 543 -56.63 8.88 25.33
CA THR A 543 -58.06 8.93 24.96
C THR A 543 -58.23 8.74 23.45
N LYS A 544 -59.12 7.82 23.07
CA LYS A 544 -59.60 7.61 21.70
C LYS A 544 -60.21 8.93 21.18
N ASN A 545 -59.77 9.42 20.02
CA ASN A 545 -60.50 10.47 19.31
C ASN A 545 -60.56 10.17 17.80
N ASN A 546 -61.77 10.32 17.26
CA ASN A 546 -62.15 10.12 15.88
C ASN A 546 -61.37 11.06 14.95
N ILE A 547 -60.70 10.49 13.95
CA ILE A 547 -60.14 11.24 12.81
C ILE A 547 -61.31 11.76 11.98
N SER A 548 -61.35 13.07 11.78
CA SER A 548 -62.42 13.73 11.03
C SER A 548 -62.36 13.37 9.53
N LEU A 549 -63.50 13.30 8.85
CA LEU A 549 -63.60 12.95 7.42
C LEU A 549 -62.85 13.95 6.51
N GLU A 550 -62.61 15.18 6.96
CA GLU A 550 -61.90 16.22 6.20
C GLU A 550 -60.38 15.97 6.12
N ASP A 551 -59.78 15.46 7.20
CA ASP A 551 -58.34 15.15 7.24
C ASP A 551 -57.98 14.00 6.29
N ASN A 552 -58.85 12.98 6.19
CA ASN A 552 -58.66 11.87 5.25
C ASN A 552 -58.73 12.30 3.77
N ILE A 553 -59.60 13.26 3.43
CA ILE A 553 -59.72 13.76 2.05
C ILE A 553 -58.47 14.55 1.64
N SER A 554 -57.90 15.33 2.56
CA SER A 554 -56.67 16.08 2.32
C SER A 554 -55.44 15.17 2.11
N LEU A 555 -55.36 14.07 2.86
CA LEU A 555 -54.29 13.09 2.77
C LEU A 555 -54.35 12.31 1.44
N ILE A 556 -55.56 11.92 1.01
CA ILE A 556 -55.80 11.27 -0.29
C ILE A 556 -55.42 12.21 -1.46
N HIS A 557 -55.70 13.51 -1.33
CA HIS A 557 -55.34 14.48 -2.37
C HIS A 557 -53.81 14.64 -2.47
N ALA A 558 -53.12 14.73 -1.34
CA ALA A 558 -51.65 14.80 -1.29
C ALA A 558 -50.99 13.53 -1.85
N GLU A 559 -51.53 12.34 -1.56
CA GLU A 559 -51.02 11.07 -2.10
C GLU A 559 -51.19 10.99 -3.62
N ASN A 560 -52.32 11.48 -4.15
CA ASN A 560 -52.58 11.51 -5.59
C ASN A 560 -51.67 12.51 -6.33
N GLU A 561 -51.36 13.66 -5.73
CA GLU A 561 -50.35 14.58 -6.27
C GLU A 561 -48.95 13.96 -6.27
N LEU A 562 -48.57 13.27 -5.20
CA LEU A 562 -47.28 12.60 -5.11
C LEU A 562 -47.12 11.51 -6.19
N LYS A 563 -48.18 10.73 -6.42
CA LYS A 563 -48.21 9.71 -7.49
C LYS A 563 -48.06 10.33 -8.88
N LYS A 564 -48.69 11.47 -9.14
CA LYS A 564 -48.53 12.19 -10.42
C LYS A 564 -47.09 12.67 -10.63
N ILE A 565 -46.46 13.22 -9.59
CA ILE A 565 -45.07 13.70 -9.66
C ILE A 565 -44.11 12.53 -9.91
N ILE A 566 -44.29 11.40 -9.22
CA ILE A 566 -43.47 10.19 -9.42
C ILE A 566 -43.62 9.67 -10.86
N GLN A 567 -44.84 9.63 -11.38
CA GLN A 567 -45.09 9.21 -12.76
C GLN A 567 -44.38 10.13 -13.77
N GLN A 568 -44.44 11.44 -13.55
CA GLN A 568 -43.77 12.42 -14.41
C GLN A 568 -42.24 12.27 -14.36
N GLN A 569 -41.66 12.05 -13.18
CA GLN A 569 -40.22 11.77 -13.05
C GLN A 569 -39.80 10.47 -13.75
N GLN A 570 -40.64 9.43 -13.73
CA GLN A 570 -40.36 8.18 -14.44
C GLN A 570 -40.35 8.38 -15.97
N ASP A 571 -41.25 9.20 -16.49
CA ASP A 571 -41.30 9.54 -17.92
C ASP A 571 -40.10 10.39 -18.34
N ASP A 572 -39.65 11.33 -17.50
CA ASP A 572 -38.45 12.13 -17.74
C ASP A 572 -37.18 11.27 -17.76
N ILE A 573 -37.03 10.34 -16.80
CA ILE A 573 -35.92 9.38 -16.78
C ILE A 573 -35.92 8.50 -18.04
N LYS A 574 -37.10 8.09 -18.51
CA LYS A 574 -37.24 7.30 -19.75
C LYS A 574 -36.81 8.11 -20.97
N ASN A 575 -37.19 9.39 -21.04
CA ASN A 575 -36.78 10.28 -22.13
C ASN A 575 -35.26 10.53 -22.12
N LEU A 576 -34.65 10.76 -20.96
CA LEU A 576 -33.20 10.92 -20.81
C LEU A 576 -32.44 9.66 -21.23
N ARG A 577 -32.93 8.46 -20.88
CA ARG A 577 -32.33 7.19 -21.33
C ARG A 577 -32.37 7.03 -22.85
N ASN A 578 -33.43 7.49 -23.51
CA ASN A 578 -33.54 7.46 -24.96
C ASN A 578 -32.60 8.47 -25.63
N GLN A 579 -32.44 9.67 -25.05
CA GLN A 579 -31.46 10.65 -25.51
C GLN A 579 -30.03 10.12 -25.38
N LEU A 580 -29.70 9.48 -24.25
CA LEU A 580 -28.38 8.88 -24.03
C LEU A 580 -28.06 7.81 -25.08
N LYS A 581 -29.01 6.90 -25.37
CA LYS A 581 -28.85 5.88 -26.43
C LYS A 581 -28.61 6.49 -27.81
N THR A 582 -29.27 7.60 -28.11
CA THR A 582 -29.11 8.31 -29.38
C THR A 582 -27.73 8.98 -29.47
N SER A 583 -27.28 9.58 -28.36
CA SER A 583 -25.95 10.16 -28.23
C SER A 583 -24.85 9.10 -28.37
N ASP A 584 -24.97 7.94 -27.71
CA ASP A 584 -24.01 6.84 -27.81
C ASP A 584 -23.89 6.30 -29.24
N LYS A 585 -25.01 6.21 -29.96
CA LYS A 585 -25.01 5.84 -31.38
C LYS A 585 -24.25 6.88 -32.21
N ARG A 586 -24.46 8.17 -31.95
CA ARG A 586 -23.78 9.26 -32.65
C ARG A 586 -22.28 9.27 -32.37
N ILE A 587 -21.86 8.97 -31.14
CA ILE A 587 -20.45 8.85 -30.76
C ILE A 587 -19.78 7.73 -31.57
N ARG A 588 -20.39 6.54 -31.66
CA ARG A 588 -19.84 5.42 -32.45
C ARG A 588 -19.73 5.74 -33.93
N GLU A 589 -20.70 6.45 -34.50
CA GLU A 589 -20.64 6.91 -35.90
C GLU A 589 -19.44 7.85 -36.12
N LEU A 590 -19.21 8.80 -35.20
CA LEU A 590 -18.09 9.73 -35.27
C LEU A 590 -16.74 9.02 -35.06
N GLU A 591 -16.66 8.05 -34.16
CA GLU A 591 -15.46 7.21 -33.96
C GLU A 591 -15.11 6.42 -35.22
N PHE A 592 -16.12 5.88 -35.91
CA PHE A 592 -15.93 5.19 -37.19
C PHE A 592 -15.41 6.14 -38.28
N GLU A 593 -15.98 7.34 -38.37
CA GLU A 593 -15.54 8.34 -39.35
C GLU A 593 -14.12 8.85 -39.07
N ILE A 594 -13.76 9.06 -37.81
CA ILE A 594 -12.39 9.40 -37.40
C ILE A 594 -11.42 8.27 -37.78
N LYS A 595 -11.82 7.02 -37.58
CA LYS A 595 -11.00 5.86 -37.94
C LYS A 595 -10.80 5.76 -39.45
N ARG A 596 -11.84 6.02 -40.25
CA ARG A 596 -11.77 6.09 -41.71
C ARG A 596 -10.84 7.21 -42.20
N LEU A 597 -11.01 8.43 -41.69
CA LEU A 597 -10.18 9.59 -42.06
C LEU A 597 -8.70 9.40 -41.68
N ARG A 598 -8.40 8.63 -40.62
CA ARG A 598 -7.02 8.27 -40.26
C ARG A 598 -6.40 7.24 -41.22
N LEU A 599 -7.21 6.38 -41.83
CA LEU A 599 -6.76 5.41 -42.83
C LEU A 599 -6.56 6.05 -44.22
N GLU A 600 -7.29 7.11 -44.56
CA GLU A 600 -7.11 7.85 -45.82
C GLU A 600 -5.92 8.85 -45.78
N LYS A 601 -5.32 9.07 -44.61
CA LYS A 601 -4.16 9.97 -44.40
C LYS A 601 -2.81 9.27 -44.30
N ASN A 602 -2.79 7.93 -44.26
CA ASN A 602 -1.61 7.07 -44.36
C ASN A 602 -1.59 6.40 -45.73
#